data_AF-A0A2C5XX23-F1
#
_entry.id   AF-A0A2C5XX23-F1
#
_cell.length_a   1.000
_cell.length_b   1.000
_cell.length_c   1.000
_cell.angle_alpha   90.00
_cell.angle_beta   90.00
_cell.angle_gamma   90.00
#
_symmetry.space_group_name_H-M   'P 1'
#
loop_
_entity.id
_entity.type
_entity.pdbx_description
1 polymer ?
#
loop_
_entity_poly.entity_id
_entity_poly.type
_entity_poly.pdbx_seq_one_letter_code
_entity_poly.pdbx_strand_id
1 'polypeptide(L)'
;MRLYTLILASLLGVYAVPTSEIDAYPSLARRGKPDGRREGISAEQASQEEVPDGSDVGVFFRGDSRAPEEVFRDGFRPQGANMDLQQHLSFAGGSGYVSLSRSQAASRLYAFGRSADGNSAGYVYVVVPEQLPEGYYIPRLFPNDRTVRINREFAVAGAIPAGSIAGAYTYENGIADVPTGWLPNQGYAYSEHRRYDPSRDWCFGNICNLVGNIARWVCGGNTDPCVQRRIDAFERDGGAGNQQGKSQQRRGE
;
A
#
# COMPACT_ATOMS: atom_id res chain seq x y z
N MET A 1 38.01 67.28 40.61
CA MET A 1 38.53 65.90 40.44
C MET A 1 37.78 65.24 39.30
N ARG A 2 38.54 64.63 38.38
CA ARG A 2 38.09 63.66 37.38
C ARG A 2 37.40 62.45 38.10
N LEU A 3 36.52 61.60 37.56
CA LEU A 3 36.55 60.87 36.29
C LEU A 3 35.34 59.86 36.26
N TYR A 4 34.69 59.68 35.09
CA TYR A 4 33.98 58.46 34.54
C TYR A 4 32.60 58.09 35.13
N THR A 5 31.60 57.52 34.42
CA THR A 5 31.44 56.73 33.17
C THR A 5 29.92 56.69 32.88
N LEU A 6 29.35 56.70 31.67
CA LEU A 6 29.22 55.56 30.75
C LEU A 6 28.52 56.03 29.45
N ILE A 7 29.12 55.67 28.33
CA ILE A 7 28.59 55.76 26.96
C ILE A 7 27.86 54.45 26.67
N LEU A 8 26.69 54.48 26.04
CA LEU A 8 26.30 53.42 25.10
C LEU A 8 25.38 53.98 24.01
N ALA A 9 25.94 54.13 22.82
CA ALA A 9 25.24 54.33 21.57
C ALA A 9 25.05 52.95 20.92
N SER A 10 23.81 52.64 20.51
CA SER A 10 23.47 51.40 19.80
C SER A 10 22.53 51.69 18.65
N LEU A 11 23.07 52.09 17.49
CA LEU A 11 22.39 51.95 16.20
C LEU A 11 23.43 51.63 15.13
N LEU A 12 23.70 50.34 14.95
CA LEU A 12 24.23 49.82 13.69
C LEU A 12 23.16 48.91 13.10
N GLY A 13 22.62 49.35 11.97
CA GLY A 13 21.77 48.55 11.11
C GLY A 13 22.57 47.37 10.57
N VAL A 14 22.10 46.17 10.88
CA VAL A 14 22.56 44.95 10.24
C VAL A 14 21.83 44.87 8.90
N TYR A 15 22.58 45.06 7.82
CA TYR A 15 22.17 44.63 6.49
C TYR A 15 21.97 43.12 6.54
N ALA A 16 20.72 42.67 6.40
CA ALA A 16 20.43 41.27 6.12
C ALA A 16 20.93 40.97 4.70
N VAL A 17 22.03 40.25 4.61
CA VAL A 17 22.51 39.61 3.40
C VAL A 17 21.50 38.50 3.04
N PRO A 18 20.98 38.41 1.81
CA PRO A 18 20.22 37.25 1.39
C PRO A 18 21.18 36.06 1.33
N THR A 19 20.98 35.08 2.20
CA THR A 19 21.64 33.78 2.09
C THR A 19 21.10 33.06 0.86
N SER A 20 21.78 33.24 -0.27
CA SER A 20 21.96 32.16 -1.23
C SER A 20 22.71 31.04 -0.53
N GLU A 21 22.05 29.89 -0.33
CA GLU A 21 22.58 28.59 0.13
C GLU A 21 21.42 27.91 0.90
N ILE A 22 20.94 26.72 0.59
CA ILE A 22 21.57 25.57 -0.05
C ILE A 22 20.49 24.89 -0.88
N ASP A 23 20.69 24.82 -2.19
CA ASP A 23 20.27 23.68 -2.98
C ASP A 23 20.70 22.43 -2.20
N ALA A 24 19.76 21.80 -1.48
CA ALA A 24 19.93 20.46 -0.91
C ALA A 24 19.61 19.38 -1.96
N TYR A 25 19.73 19.73 -3.25
CA TYR A 25 20.09 18.83 -4.31
C TYR A 25 21.61 18.81 -4.51
N PRO A 26 22.39 18.25 -3.56
CA PRO A 26 23.61 17.57 -3.94
C PRO A 26 23.78 16.38 -2.99
N SER A 27 23.57 15.17 -3.46
CA SER A 27 24.59 14.56 -4.28
C SER A 27 24.11 13.16 -4.61
N LEU A 28 24.20 12.78 -5.89
CA LEU A 28 23.95 11.43 -6.40
C LEU A 28 22.43 11.10 -6.35
N ALA A 29 21.69 11.06 -7.47
CA ALA A 29 21.95 10.06 -8.51
C ALA A 29 22.58 8.78 -7.91
N ARG A 30 22.00 8.32 -6.79
CA ARG A 30 22.27 7.05 -6.09
C ARG A 30 21.90 5.90 -7.05
N ARG A 31 22.71 5.71 -8.09
CA ARG A 31 22.79 4.53 -8.97
C ARG A 31 21.45 3.91 -9.41
N GLY A 32 20.41 4.72 -9.69
CA GLY A 32 19.10 4.18 -10.10
C GLY A 32 18.41 3.30 -9.05
N LYS A 33 18.78 3.39 -7.77
CA LYS A 33 18.23 2.58 -6.67
C LYS A 33 17.39 3.44 -5.73
N PRO A 34 16.13 3.08 -5.44
CA PRO A 34 15.28 3.84 -4.52
C PRO A 34 15.92 4.14 -3.15
N ASP A 35 16.50 3.13 -2.49
CA ASP A 35 17.19 3.28 -1.19
C ASP A 35 18.70 3.55 -1.30
N GLY A 36 19.25 3.61 -2.52
CA GLY A 36 20.69 3.72 -2.79
C GLY A 36 21.52 2.48 -2.49
N ARG A 37 20.91 1.36 -2.08
CA ARG A 37 21.56 0.12 -1.63
C ARG A 37 21.15 -1.09 -2.48
N ARG A 38 19.85 -1.28 -2.68
CA ARG A 38 19.24 -2.45 -3.34
C ARG A 38 18.70 -2.08 -4.72
N GLU A 39 18.87 -2.99 -5.68
CA GLU A 39 18.19 -2.87 -6.98
C GLU A 39 16.68 -2.93 -6.75
N GLY A 40 15.97 -1.94 -7.27
CA GLY A 40 14.52 -1.99 -7.37
C GLY A 40 14.09 -2.95 -8.48
N ILE A 41 12.79 -3.23 -8.53
CA ILE A 41 12.17 -3.83 -9.71
C ILE A 41 11.04 -2.91 -10.19
N SER A 42 10.73 -3.01 -11.49
CA SER A 42 9.58 -2.31 -12.06
C SER A 42 8.27 -2.78 -11.44
N ALA A 43 7.29 -1.87 -11.41
CA ALA A 43 5.94 -2.21 -10.98
C ALA A 43 5.30 -3.26 -11.89
N GLU A 44 5.60 -3.24 -13.19
CA GLU A 44 5.13 -4.23 -14.15
C GLU A 44 5.62 -5.62 -13.74
N GLN A 45 6.92 -5.79 -13.49
CA GLN A 45 7.48 -7.07 -13.04
C GLN A 45 6.87 -7.52 -11.70
N ALA A 46 6.77 -6.62 -10.73
CA ALA A 46 6.17 -6.94 -9.43
C ALA A 46 4.69 -7.33 -9.55
N SER A 47 3.93 -6.69 -10.45
CA SER A 47 2.50 -6.97 -10.67
C SER A 47 2.24 -8.36 -11.23
N GLN A 48 3.22 -8.96 -11.91
CA GLN A 48 3.12 -10.32 -12.46
C GLN A 48 3.42 -11.42 -11.45
N GLU A 49 3.79 -11.07 -10.21
CA GLU A 49 3.98 -12.04 -9.15
C GLU A 49 2.68 -12.76 -8.83
N GLU A 50 2.71 -14.09 -8.92
CA GLU A 50 1.62 -14.93 -8.47
C GLU A 50 1.59 -14.98 -6.94
N VAL A 51 0.38 -15.02 -6.39
CA VAL A 51 0.15 -15.11 -4.95
C VAL A 51 -0.79 -16.28 -4.64
N PRO A 52 -0.59 -17.01 -3.53
CA PRO A 52 -1.36 -18.22 -3.23
C PRO A 52 -2.87 -18.01 -3.04
N ASP A 53 -3.28 -16.78 -2.72
CA ASP A 53 -4.71 -16.46 -2.62
C ASP A 53 -5.39 -16.36 -4.00
N GLY A 54 -4.63 -16.36 -5.11
CA GLY A 54 -5.16 -16.27 -6.46
C GLY A 54 -5.67 -14.87 -6.81
N SER A 55 -5.16 -13.81 -6.16
CA SER A 55 -5.43 -12.43 -6.56
C SER A 55 -4.92 -12.18 -7.99
N ASP A 56 -5.65 -11.36 -8.75
CA ASP A 56 -5.34 -11.06 -10.15
C ASP A 56 -3.89 -10.60 -10.34
N VAL A 57 -3.23 -11.15 -11.37
CA VAL A 57 -1.92 -10.67 -11.85
C VAL A 57 -2.08 -9.43 -12.70
N GLY A 58 -1.02 -8.63 -12.78
CA GLY A 58 -1.02 -7.38 -13.53
C GLY A 58 -1.72 -6.22 -12.83
N VAL A 59 -2.08 -6.34 -11.56
CA VAL A 59 -2.59 -5.23 -10.76
C VAL A 59 -1.95 -5.26 -9.38
N PHE A 60 -2.24 -4.26 -8.57
CA PHE A 60 -1.97 -4.25 -7.15
C PHE A 60 -3.24 -3.84 -6.41
N PHE A 61 -3.24 -4.12 -5.12
CA PHE A 61 -4.31 -3.78 -4.20
C PHE A 61 -3.76 -2.90 -3.08
N ARG A 62 -4.59 -1.98 -2.58
CA ARG A 62 -4.27 -1.16 -1.41
C ARG A 62 -5.51 -0.96 -0.57
N GLY A 63 -5.46 -1.41 0.68
CA GLY A 63 -6.45 -1.03 1.69
C GLY A 63 -6.20 0.39 2.16
N ASP A 64 -7.23 1.23 2.19
CA ASP A 64 -7.16 2.59 2.70
C ASP A 64 -8.54 3.06 3.17
N SER A 65 -8.62 3.82 4.26
CA SER A 65 -9.88 4.37 4.80
C SER A 65 -10.32 5.65 4.12
N ARG A 66 -9.44 6.31 3.38
CA ARG A 66 -9.79 7.54 2.66
C ARG A 66 -10.82 7.27 1.59
N ALA A 67 -11.73 8.22 1.42
CA ALA A 67 -12.83 8.10 0.48
C ALA A 67 -12.33 8.11 -0.99
N PRO A 68 -13.00 7.37 -1.89
CA PRO A 68 -12.62 7.28 -3.29
C PRO A 68 -12.56 8.63 -3.99
N GLU A 69 -13.39 9.60 -3.62
CA GLU A 69 -13.37 10.95 -4.21
C GLU A 69 -12.04 11.67 -3.97
N GLU A 70 -11.42 11.45 -2.80
CA GLU A 70 -10.09 11.99 -2.49
C GLU A 70 -9.02 11.23 -3.28
N VAL A 71 -9.03 9.90 -3.19
CA VAL A 71 -7.99 9.05 -3.77
C VAL A 71 -8.00 9.08 -5.31
N PHE A 72 -9.17 9.10 -5.93
CA PHE A 72 -9.31 9.20 -7.39
C PHE A 72 -8.94 10.59 -7.92
N ARG A 73 -8.92 11.62 -7.08
CA ARG A 73 -8.44 12.95 -7.46
C ARG A 73 -6.93 13.07 -7.28
N ASP A 74 -6.42 12.66 -6.11
CA ASP A 74 -5.07 13.02 -5.68
C ASP A 74 -4.06 11.87 -5.81
N GLY A 75 -4.54 10.63 -5.95
CA GLY A 75 -3.73 9.42 -5.89
C GLY A 75 -3.25 9.10 -4.48
N PHE A 76 -2.12 8.39 -4.39
CA PHE A 76 -1.47 8.11 -3.10
C PHE A 76 -0.14 8.82 -3.00
N ARG A 77 0.07 9.53 -1.88
CA ARG A 77 1.34 10.19 -1.58
C ARG A 77 2.06 9.47 -0.44
N PRO A 78 3.40 9.38 -0.50
CA PRO A 78 4.18 8.90 0.63
C PRO A 78 4.04 9.86 1.82
N GLN A 79 4.28 9.36 3.03
CA GLN A 79 4.19 10.15 4.25
C GLN A 79 5.32 11.17 4.39
N GLY A 80 6.42 10.97 3.67
CA GLY A 80 7.57 11.86 3.63
C GLY A 80 8.52 11.49 2.50
N ALA A 81 9.81 11.68 2.72
CA ALA A 81 10.86 11.44 1.71
C ALA A 81 11.91 10.41 2.16
N ASN A 82 11.69 9.74 3.31
CA ASN A 82 12.66 8.79 3.84
C ASN A 82 12.67 7.48 3.05
N MET A 83 13.72 7.27 2.25
CA MET A 83 13.91 6.09 1.42
C MET A 83 14.58 4.92 2.13
N ASP A 84 14.76 4.97 3.45
CA ASP A 84 15.23 3.81 4.22
C ASP A 84 14.13 2.74 4.31
N LEU A 85 14.32 1.64 3.57
CA LEU A 85 13.37 0.53 3.53
C LEU A 85 13.14 -0.13 4.90
N GLN A 86 14.15 -0.18 5.78
CA GLN A 86 13.97 -0.77 7.11
C GLN A 86 13.09 0.12 7.99
N GLN A 87 13.24 1.44 7.88
CA GLN A 87 12.37 2.39 8.58
C GLN A 87 10.94 2.40 8.01
N HIS A 88 10.80 2.17 6.71
CA HIS A 88 9.49 1.94 6.09
C HIS A 88 8.79 0.72 6.70
N LEU A 89 9.46 -0.44 6.72
CA LEU A 89 8.91 -1.70 7.22
C LEU A 89 8.68 -1.71 8.74
N SER A 90 9.35 -0.83 9.50
CA SER A 90 9.10 -0.65 10.94
C SER A 90 7.98 0.34 11.25
N PHE A 91 7.33 0.93 10.24
CA PHE A 91 6.28 1.93 10.39
C PHE A 91 6.70 3.17 11.20
N ALA A 92 7.99 3.55 11.13
CA ALA A 92 8.54 4.69 11.87
C ALA A 92 7.98 6.07 11.46
N GLY A 93 7.21 6.13 10.37
CA GLY A 93 6.66 7.36 9.81
C GLY A 93 7.62 8.06 8.84
N GLY A 94 7.11 9.07 8.11
CA GLY A 94 7.91 9.89 7.18
C GLY A 94 8.47 9.13 5.98
N SER A 95 7.98 7.91 5.72
CA SER A 95 8.46 7.05 4.65
C SER A 95 8.21 7.67 3.28
N GLY A 96 9.21 7.55 2.39
CA GLY A 96 9.14 7.90 0.97
C GLY A 96 8.48 6.83 0.09
N TYR A 97 8.04 5.71 0.67
CA TYR A 97 7.35 4.65 -0.07
C TYR A 97 5.84 4.68 0.15
N VAL A 98 5.10 4.23 -0.87
CA VAL A 98 3.69 3.87 -0.76
C VAL A 98 3.55 2.35 -0.86
N SER A 99 2.97 1.74 0.16
CA SER A 99 2.74 0.30 0.19
C SER A 99 1.57 -0.10 -0.70
N LEU A 100 1.85 -0.98 -1.65
CA LEU A 100 0.88 -1.76 -2.42
C LEU A 100 1.02 -3.24 -2.06
N SER A 101 0.00 -4.04 -2.35
CA SER A 101 0.05 -5.49 -2.17
C SER A 101 -0.33 -6.22 -3.44
N ARG A 102 0.29 -7.39 -3.65
CA ARG A 102 -0.21 -8.36 -4.63
C ARG A 102 -1.41 -9.17 -4.14
N SER A 103 -1.66 -9.17 -2.84
CA SER A 103 -2.78 -9.85 -2.21
C SER A 103 -3.92 -8.88 -1.91
N GLN A 104 -5.07 -9.11 -2.55
CA GLN A 104 -6.30 -8.40 -2.24
C GLN A 104 -6.77 -8.72 -0.82
N ALA A 105 -6.64 -9.99 -0.41
CA ALA A 105 -7.03 -10.45 0.92
C ALA A 105 -6.22 -9.75 2.03
N ALA A 106 -4.90 -9.59 1.85
CA ALA A 106 -4.06 -8.85 2.77
C ALA A 106 -4.41 -7.35 2.79
N SER A 107 -4.65 -6.76 1.61
CA SER A 107 -5.03 -5.35 1.48
C SER A 107 -6.31 -5.02 2.25
N ARG A 108 -7.28 -5.93 2.23
CA ARG A 108 -8.55 -5.79 2.96
C ARG A 108 -8.36 -5.54 4.45
N LEU A 109 -7.34 -6.12 5.07
CA LEU A 109 -7.03 -5.93 6.50
C LEU A 109 -6.73 -4.46 6.84
N TYR A 110 -6.40 -3.65 5.83
CA TYR A 110 -6.08 -2.23 5.97
C TYR A 110 -7.17 -1.31 5.41
N ALA A 111 -8.29 -1.86 4.91
CA ALA A 111 -9.35 -1.10 4.25
C ALA A 111 -9.99 -0.05 5.16
N PHE A 112 -10.05 -0.30 6.48
CA PHE A 112 -10.66 0.61 7.45
C PHE A 112 -9.64 1.53 8.14
N GLY A 113 -8.38 1.53 7.70
CA GLY A 113 -7.31 2.29 8.35
C GLY A 113 -6.97 1.72 9.72
N ARG A 114 -6.57 2.58 10.66
CA ARG A 114 -6.28 2.14 12.03
C ARG A 114 -7.60 2.00 12.79
N SER A 115 -7.72 0.99 13.65
CA SER A 115 -8.97 0.72 14.39
C SER A 115 -9.46 1.91 15.25
N ALA A 116 -8.57 2.84 15.61
CA ALA A 116 -8.90 4.05 16.35
C ALA A 116 -9.69 5.10 15.52
N ASP A 117 -9.69 4.97 14.19
CA ASP A 117 -10.26 5.97 13.29
C ASP A 117 -11.80 5.85 13.18
N GLY A 118 -12.40 4.77 13.69
CA GLY A 118 -13.86 4.62 13.78
C GLY A 118 -14.60 4.58 12.44
N ASN A 119 -13.89 4.29 11.34
CA ASN A 119 -14.46 4.33 10.00
C ASN A 119 -15.59 3.29 9.84
N SER A 120 -16.75 3.75 9.37
CA SER A 120 -17.89 2.90 9.03
C SER A 120 -17.76 2.24 7.65
N ALA A 121 -16.88 2.80 6.80
CA ALA A 121 -16.57 2.29 5.48
C ALA A 121 -15.06 2.09 5.30
N GLY A 122 -14.69 1.15 4.44
CA GLY A 122 -13.31 0.89 4.07
C GLY A 122 -13.19 0.56 2.59
N TYR A 123 -12.01 0.74 2.03
CA TYR A 123 -11.80 0.60 0.59
C TYR A 123 -10.59 -0.25 0.27
N VAL A 124 -10.71 -1.08 -0.77
CA VAL A 124 -9.57 -1.73 -1.42
C VAL A 124 -9.45 -1.20 -2.84
N TYR A 125 -8.44 -0.38 -3.07
CA TYR A 125 -8.15 0.23 -4.35
C TYR A 125 -7.40 -0.73 -5.26
N VAL A 126 -7.79 -0.77 -6.53
CA VAL A 126 -7.10 -1.53 -7.58
C VAL A 126 -6.21 -0.58 -8.37
N VAL A 127 -4.91 -0.88 -8.39
CA VAL A 127 -3.88 -0.04 -9.00
C VAL A 127 -3.17 -0.81 -10.10
N VAL A 128 -3.04 -0.23 -11.28
CA VAL A 128 -2.27 -0.83 -12.39
C VAL A 128 -0.81 -0.38 -12.33
N PRO A 129 0.14 -1.20 -12.81
CA PRO A 129 1.57 -0.89 -12.70
C PRO A 129 2.04 0.28 -13.56
N GLU A 130 1.27 0.70 -14.56
CA GLU A 130 1.70 1.72 -15.50
C GLU A 130 2.02 3.05 -14.84
N GLN A 131 3.17 3.60 -15.23
CA GLN A 131 3.72 4.86 -14.72
C GLN A 131 3.94 4.88 -13.20
N LEU A 132 3.90 3.72 -12.53
CA LEU A 132 4.35 3.64 -11.16
C LEU A 132 5.88 3.70 -11.12
N PRO A 133 6.47 4.41 -10.14
CA PRO A 133 7.89 4.30 -9.86
C PRO A 133 8.32 2.86 -9.59
N GLU A 134 9.61 2.57 -9.80
CA GLU A 134 10.20 1.32 -9.33
C GLU A 134 10.08 1.20 -7.81
N GLY A 135 10.21 -0.02 -7.31
CA GLY A 135 10.06 -0.29 -5.89
C GLY A 135 10.67 -1.61 -5.49
N TYR A 136 10.27 -2.09 -4.31
CA TYR A 136 10.74 -3.36 -3.78
C TYR A 136 9.57 -4.31 -3.55
N TYR A 137 9.60 -5.46 -4.22
CA TYR A 137 8.72 -6.56 -3.85
C TYR A 137 9.32 -7.28 -2.64
N ILE A 138 8.79 -6.94 -1.47
CA ILE A 138 9.36 -7.29 -0.15
C ILE A 138 9.50 -8.81 0.04
N PRO A 139 8.61 -9.69 -0.46
CA PRO A 139 8.80 -11.14 -0.38
C PRO A 139 10.07 -11.67 -1.03
N ARG A 140 10.62 -11.01 -2.06
CA ARG A 140 11.91 -11.41 -2.64
C ARG A 140 13.09 -11.07 -1.73
N LEU A 141 12.97 -10.01 -0.92
CA LEU A 141 14.04 -9.55 -0.02
C LEU A 141 14.03 -10.32 1.30
N PHE A 142 12.85 -10.69 1.79
CA PHE A 142 12.66 -11.39 3.06
C PHE A 142 11.77 -12.63 2.88
N PRO A 143 12.19 -13.62 2.09
CA PRO A 143 11.34 -14.76 1.71
C PRO A 143 10.94 -15.66 2.89
N ASN A 144 11.70 -15.61 3.99
CA ASN A 144 11.44 -16.41 5.19
C ASN A 144 10.61 -15.66 6.25
N ASP A 145 10.31 -14.38 6.03
CA ASP A 145 9.48 -13.61 6.95
C ASP A 145 7.99 -13.88 6.67
N ARG A 146 7.28 -14.36 7.70
CA ARG A 146 5.87 -14.74 7.59
C ARG A 146 4.98 -13.54 7.29
N THR A 147 5.20 -12.41 7.96
CA THR A 147 4.39 -11.19 7.79
C THR A 147 4.59 -10.62 6.40
N VAL A 148 5.81 -10.62 5.89
CA VAL A 148 6.12 -10.22 4.52
C VAL A 148 5.42 -11.11 3.49
N ARG A 149 5.48 -12.44 3.68
CA ARG A 149 4.78 -13.40 2.82
C ARG A 149 3.26 -13.27 2.87
N ILE A 150 2.73 -12.75 3.96
CA ILE A 150 1.30 -12.49 4.13
C ILE A 150 0.91 -11.20 3.38
N ASN A 151 1.65 -10.12 3.62
CA ASN A 151 1.33 -8.82 3.05
C ASN A 151 1.63 -8.71 1.56
N ARG A 152 2.54 -9.53 1.02
CA ARG A 152 2.92 -9.55 -0.40
C ARG A 152 3.19 -8.14 -0.95
N GLU A 153 3.91 -7.38 -0.14
CA GLU A 153 4.05 -5.95 -0.34
C GLU A 153 4.97 -5.62 -1.52
N PHE A 154 4.54 -4.65 -2.32
CA PHE A 154 5.37 -3.87 -3.23
C PHE A 154 5.46 -2.44 -2.69
N ALA A 155 6.64 -2.05 -2.19
CA ALA A 155 6.91 -0.71 -1.70
C ALA A 155 7.29 0.20 -2.88
N VAL A 156 6.35 0.99 -3.38
CA VAL A 156 6.53 1.92 -4.50
C VAL A 156 7.36 3.12 -4.05
N ALA A 157 8.43 3.46 -4.76
CA ALA A 157 9.32 4.56 -4.42
C ALA A 157 8.76 5.93 -4.83
N GLY A 158 7.72 6.38 -4.13
CA GLY A 158 7.14 7.70 -4.31
C GLY A 158 5.62 7.66 -4.46
N ALA A 159 5.08 8.68 -5.11
CA ALA A 159 3.65 8.84 -5.29
C ALA A 159 3.08 7.86 -6.34
N ILE A 160 1.83 7.48 -6.15
CA ILE A 160 1.02 6.73 -7.10
C ILE A 160 0.04 7.73 -7.73
N PRO A 161 0.09 7.96 -9.04
CA PRO A 161 -0.81 8.88 -9.71
C PRO A 161 -2.24 8.34 -9.71
N ALA A 162 -3.22 9.24 -9.59
CA ALA A 162 -4.64 8.90 -9.63
C ALA A 162 -5.04 8.14 -10.92
N GLY A 163 -4.40 8.48 -12.05
CA GLY A 163 -4.66 7.84 -13.34
C GLY A 163 -4.32 6.35 -13.40
N SER A 164 -3.49 5.84 -12.48
CA SER A 164 -3.15 4.41 -12.37
C SER A 164 -4.10 3.64 -11.45
N ILE A 165 -5.13 4.28 -10.90
CA ILE A 165 -6.12 3.64 -10.03
C ILE A 165 -7.35 3.33 -10.88
N ALA A 166 -7.68 2.05 -11.04
CA ALA A 166 -8.82 1.61 -11.85
C ALA A 166 -10.17 1.83 -11.14
N GLY A 167 -10.17 1.71 -9.81
CA GLY A 167 -11.35 1.89 -8.99
C GLY A 167 -11.13 1.33 -7.59
N ALA A 168 -12.21 1.17 -6.84
CA ALA A 168 -12.18 0.68 -5.47
C ALA A 168 -13.33 -0.29 -5.18
N TYR A 169 -13.01 -1.38 -4.50
CA TYR A 169 -14.00 -2.17 -3.79
C TYR A 169 -14.39 -1.47 -2.49
N THR A 170 -15.68 -1.43 -2.18
CA THR A 170 -16.20 -0.84 -0.94
C THR A 170 -16.48 -1.93 0.08
N TYR A 171 -16.25 -1.64 1.35
CA TYR A 171 -16.56 -2.51 2.48
C TYR A 171 -17.28 -1.72 3.55
N GLU A 172 -18.24 -2.35 4.22
CA GLU A 172 -18.94 -1.79 5.36
C GLU A 172 -18.45 -2.44 6.66
N ASN A 173 -18.32 -1.64 7.72
CA ASN A 173 -17.87 -2.11 9.01
C ASN A 173 -18.91 -3.12 9.58
N GLY A 174 -18.44 -4.28 10.04
CA GLY A 174 -19.28 -5.41 10.44
C GLY A 174 -19.62 -6.41 9.32
N ILE A 175 -19.39 -6.06 8.05
CA ILE A 175 -19.46 -6.96 6.88
C ILE A 175 -18.11 -6.86 6.13
N ALA A 176 -17.01 -6.93 6.88
CA ALA A 176 -15.66 -6.70 6.37
C ALA A 176 -15.16 -7.80 5.41
N ASP A 177 -15.93 -8.86 5.24
CA ASP A 177 -15.49 -10.06 4.55
C ASP A 177 -15.74 -10.02 3.04
N VAL A 178 -16.82 -9.37 2.62
CA VAL A 178 -17.27 -9.34 1.23
C VAL A 178 -17.42 -7.88 0.80
N PRO A 179 -16.90 -7.49 -0.37
CA PRO A 179 -17.11 -6.13 -0.85
C PRO A 179 -18.60 -5.86 -1.07
N THR A 180 -19.09 -4.71 -0.63
CA THR A 180 -20.49 -4.26 -0.81
C THR A 180 -20.74 -3.63 -2.17
N GLY A 181 -19.68 -3.31 -2.92
CA GLY A 181 -19.77 -2.62 -4.18
C GLY A 181 -18.43 -2.37 -4.87
N TRP A 182 -18.52 -1.84 -6.09
CA TRP A 182 -17.39 -1.40 -6.90
C TRP A 182 -17.63 0.04 -7.35
N LEU A 183 -16.64 0.90 -7.13
CA LEU A 183 -16.64 2.29 -7.55
C LEU A 183 -15.56 2.49 -8.63
N PRO A 184 -15.96 2.69 -9.91
CA PRO A 184 -14.99 2.91 -10.98
C PRO A 184 -14.38 4.32 -10.89
N ASN A 185 -13.07 4.42 -11.13
CA ASN A 185 -12.42 5.72 -11.26
C ASN A 185 -12.61 6.27 -12.68
N GLN A 186 -13.36 7.37 -12.82
CA GLN A 186 -13.55 8.02 -14.12
C GLN A 186 -12.25 8.64 -14.66
N GLY A 187 -11.29 8.95 -13.80
CA GLY A 187 -9.95 9.43 -14.16
C GLY A 187 -8.95 8.31 -14.49
N TYR A 188 -9.39 7.04 -14.57
CA TYR A 188 -8.51 5.92 -14.90
C TYR A 188 -7.96 6.04 -16.33
N ALA A 189 -6.68 6.35 -16.45
CA ALA A 189 -6.05 6.73 -17.71
C ALA A 189 -5.87 5.55 -18.69
N TYR A 190 -6.02 4.31 -18.20
CA TYR A 190 -5.72 3.10 -18.98
C TYR A 190 -6.98 2.26 -19.30
N SER A 191 -8.17 2.87 -19.20
CA SER A 191 -9.46 2.18 -19.38
C SER A 191 -9.64 1.53 -20.76
N GLU A 192 -9.04 2.09 -21.82
CA GLU A 192 -9.19 1.59 -23.20
C GLU A 192 -8.33 0.35 -23.49
N HIS A 193 -7.07 0.32 -23.03
CA HIS A 193 -6.12 -0.76 -23.32
C HIS A 193 -5.87 -1.71 -22.15
N ARG A 194 -6.26 -1.33 -20.92
CA ARG A 194 -6.16 -2.18 -19.72
C ARG A 194 -7.42 -2.06 -18.89
N ARG A 195 -8.53 -2.50 -19.47
CA ARG A 195 -9.81 -2.53 -18.75
C ARG A 195 -9.72 -3.49 -17.56
N TYR A 196 -9.88 -2.97 -16.35
CA TYR A 196 -10.14 -3.79 -15.18
C TYR A 196 -11.62 -4.17 -15.16
N ASP A 197 -11.91 -5.45 -14.99
CA ASP A 197 -13.28 -5.96 -14.91
C ASP A 197 -13.49 -6.59 -13.52
N PRO A 198 -14.14 -5.88 -12.59
CA PRO A 198 -14.35 -6.39 -11.23
C PRO A 198 -15.25 -7.63 -11.22
N SER A 199 -16.04 -7.90 -12.28
CA SER A 199 -16.88 -9.11 -12.33
C SER A 199 -16.08 -10.40 -12.53
N ARG A 200 -14.84 -10.28 -13.05
CA ARG A 200 -13.90 -11.40 -13.19
C ARG A 200 -13.21 -11.74 -11.88
N ASP A 201 -13.22 -10.82 -10.92
CA ASP A 201 -12.83 -11.12 -9.56
C ASP A 201 -13.90 -12.05 -8.98
N TRP A 202 -13.54 -13.32 -8.82
CA TRP A 202 -14.41 -14.37 -8.31
C TRP A 202 -15.06 -14.03 -6.95
N CYS A 203 -14.46 -13.17 -6.12
CA CYS A 203 -15.08 -12.68 -4.87
C CYS A 203 -16.25 -11.72 -5.14
N PHE A 204 -16.27 -11.03 -6.28
CA PHE A 204 -17.33 -10.08 -6.66
C PHE A 204 -18.34 -10.71 -7.65
N GLY A 205 -17.89 -11.61 -8.52
CA GLY A 205 -18.71 -12.30 -9.51
C GLY A 205 -19.83 -13.17 -8.90
N ASN A 206 -19.59 -13.79 -7.73
CA ASN A 206 -20.62 -14.57 -7.03
C ASN A 206 -21.74 -13.71 -6.44
N ILE A 207 -21.43 -12.48 -6.03
CA ILE A 207 -22.45 -11.53 -5.56
C ILE A 207 -23.36 -11.14 -6.72
N CYS A 208 -22.79 -10.88 -7.90
CA CYS A 208 -23.55 -10.47 -9.08
C CYS A 208 -24.39 -11.61 -9.71
N ASN A 209 -23.99 -12.87 -9.53
CA ASN A 209 -24.74 -14.03 -10.04
C ASN A 209 -25.96 -14.41 -9.16
N LEU A 210 -25.98 -14.00 -7.89
CA LEU A 210 -27.09 -14.28 -6.97
C LEU A 210 -28.27 -13.32 -7.17
N VAL A 211 -28.02 -12.09 -7.65
CA VAL A 211 -29.06 -11.08 -7.91
C VAL A 211 -29.48 -11.13 -9.38
N GLY A 212 -30.22 -12.18 -9.75
CA GLY A 212 -30.83 -12.29 -11.07
C GLY A 212 -31.73 -11.08 -11.40
N ASN A 213 -31.39 -10.37 -12.47
CA ASN A 213 -32.26 -9.51 -13.30
C ASN A 213 -32.89 -8.23 -12.72
N ILE A 214 -32.64 -7.82 -11.47
CA ILE A 214 -33.22 -6.57 -10.96
C ILE A 214 -32.14 -5.71 -10.30
N ALA A 215 -31.78 -4.61 -10.97
CA ALA A 215 -30.81 -3.57 -10.57
C ALA A 215 -29.33 -4.01 -10.48
N ARG A 216 -28.61 -3.78 -11.57
CA ARG A 216 -27.18 -4.05 -11.80
C ARG A 216 -26.19 -3.22 -10.94
N TRP A 217 -26.63 -2.56 -9.86
CA TRP A 217 -25.86 -1.50 -9.21
C TRP A 217 -25.83 -1.50 -7.67
N VAL A 218 -26.50 -2.42 -6.98
CA VAL A 218 -26.37 -2.55 -5.52
C VAL A 218 -26.36 -4.04 -5.18
N CYS A 219 -25.20 -4.56 -4.83
CA CYS A 219 -24.97 -5.98 -4.59
C CYS A 219 -24.70 -6.19 -3.09
N GLY A 220 -25.76 -6.36 -2.31
CA GLY A 220 -25.69 -6.62 -0.87
C GLY A 220 -26.15 -8.04 -0.51
N GLY A 221 -25.35 -8.75 0.29
CA GLY A 221 -25.86 -9.77 1.22
C GLY A 221 -25.25 -11.18 1.17
N ASN A 222 -24.70 -11.57 2.34
CA ASN A 222 -24.33 -12.88 2.88
C ASN A 222 -22.98 -13.55 2.54
N THR A 223 -22.40 -14.13 3.61
CA THR A 223 -21.04 -14.64 3.77
C THR A 223 -20.67 -15.68 2.72
N ASP A 224 -19.81 -15.27 1.79
CA ASP A 224 -19.33 -16.08 0.67
C ASP A 224 -18.12 -16.95 1.08
N PRO A 225 -18.06 -18.24 0.68
CA PRO A 225 -16.88 -19.11 0.82
C PRO A 225 -15.57 -18.58 0.20
N CYS A 226 -15.55 -17.43 -0.48
CA CYS A 226 -14.34 -16.72 -0.94
C CYS A 226 -13.36 -16.44 0.20
N VAL A 227 -13.88 -16.06 1.37
CA VAL A 227 -13.08 -15.65 2.53
C VAL A 227 -12.49 -16.84 3.25
N GLN A 228 -13.29 -17.86 3.54
CA GLN A 228 -12.81 -19.00 4.30
C GLN A 228 -11.73 -19.77 3.52
N ARG A 229 -11.88 -20.00 2.20
CA ARG A 229 -10.84 -20.73 1.44
C ARG A 229 -9.54 -19.93 1.27
N ARG A 230 -9.60 -18.60 1.13
CA ARG A 230 -8.39 -17.75 1.05
C ARG A 230 -7.72 -17.57 2.41
N ILE A 231 -8.50 -17.40 3.48
CA ILE A 231 -7.99 -17.40 4.87
C ILE A 231 -7.41 -18.78 5.20
N ASP A 232 -8.07 -19.88 4.86
CA ASP A 232 -7.56 -21.23 5.11
C ASP A 232 -6.29 -21.53 4.28
N ALA A 233 -6.17 -20.99 3.06
CA ALA A 233 -4.93 -21.10 2.28
C ALA A 233 -3.82 -20.24 2.90
N PHE A 234 -4.14 -19.03 3.32
CA PHE A 234 -3.28 -18.11 4.06
C PHE A 234 -2.81 -18.67 5.41
N GLU A 235 -3.69 -19.35 6.14
CA GLU A 235 -3.42 -19.98 7.43
C GLU A 235 -2.67 -21.30 7.28
N ARG A 236 -2.99 -22.14 6.28
CA ARG A 236 -2.26 -23.39 5.99
C ARG A 236 -0.79 -23.14 5.65
N ASP A 237 -0.51 -22.15 4.80
CA ASP A 237 0.85 -21.72 4.50
C ASP A 237 1.58 -21.09 5.71
N GLY A 238 0.81 -20.60 6.69
CA GLY A 238 1.30 -20.08 7.96
C GLY A 238 1.52 -21.15 9.05
N GLY A 239 0.96 -22.35 8.91
CA GLY A 239 0.99 -23.43 9.92
C GLY A 239 1.99 -24.56 9.64
N ALA A 240 2.47 -24.73 8.41
CA ALA A 240 3.37 -25.81 8.03
C ALA A 240 4.79 -25.74 8.65
N GLY A 241 5.16 -24.62 9.27
CA GLY A 241 6.48 -24.44 9.89
C GLY A 241 6.63 -25.02 11.30
N ASN A 242 5.55 -25.48 11.95
CA ASN A 242 5.59 -25.82 13.39
C ASN A 242 5.39 -27.30 13.73
N GLN A 243 5.41 -28.21 12.75
CA GLN A 243 5.24 -29.66 12.99
C GLN A 243 6.51 -30.51 12.81
N GLN A 244 7.64 -29.94 12.36
CA GLN A 244 8.90 -30.70 12.27
C GLN A 244 9.76 -30.71 13.54
N GLY A 245 9.36 -30.00 14.61
CA GLY A 245 10.14 -29.90 15.86
C GLY A 245 9.76 -30.84 17.01
N LYS A 246 8.73 -31.69 16.87
CA LYS A 246 8.19 -32.46 18.02
C LYS A 246 8.33 -33.99 17.94
N SER A 247 8.95 -34.57 16.90
CA SER A 247 9.04 -36.04 16.76
C SER A 247 10.39 -36.68 17.11
N GLN A 248 11.43 -35.92 17.50
CA GLN A 248 12.76 -36.49 17.76
C GLN A 248 13.18 -36.59 19.24
N GLN A 249 12.26 -36.43 20.19
CA GLN A 249 12.58 -36.56 21.62
C GLN A 249 11.75 -37.63 22.33
N ARG A 250 11.72 -38.86 21.77
CA ARG A 250 11.39 -40.09 22.50
C ARG A 250 12.03 -41.30 21.81
N ARG A 251 13.29 -41.60 22.17
CA ARG A 251 13.88 -42.95 22.20
C ARG A 251 15.31 -42.81 22.74
N GLY A 252 15.47 -43.17 24.00
CA GLY A 252 16.72 -43.08 24.75
C GLY A 252 16.47 -43.44 26.21
N GLU A 253 15.92 -44.63 26.43
CA GLU A 253 16.06 -45.44 27.64
C GLU A 253 16.49 -46.84 27.19
#